data_AF-A0A4V0HZ47-F1
#
_entry.id   AF-A0A4V0HZ47-F1
#
_cell.length_a   1.000
_cell.length_b   1.000
_cell.length_c   1.000
_cell.angle_alpha   90.00
_cell.angle_beta   90.00
_cell.angle_gamma   90.00
#
_symmetry.space_group_name_H-M   'P 1'
#
loop_
_entity.id
_entity.type
_entity.pdbx_description
1 polymer ?
#
loop_
_entity_poly.entity_id
_entity_poly.type
_entity_poly.pdbx_seq_one_letter_code
_entity_poly.pdbx_strand_id
1 'polypeptide(L)'
;MTEDEWLTCLDVRTLTKFLPQPLSRRKATLAVCGYGYRVEGFVPSPWVIDYLTQAEREADGSTLPEISFEEASRRVRLLDSEFAANSAPKAICYALLWSVYTTSGSRPFIGPANYQALRAAVAQFRNPDPRFSFNPKEHSPDWVAAYEDEEVCQAAIVRDIFGNPFRPVAVDPAWLTADVVALARGIYEERAFDRMPILADALQDAGCDNDDVLTHCRDASATHVRGCWVVDLVLGKE
;
A
#
# COMPACT_ATOMS: atom_id res chain seq x y z
N MET A 1 19.82 -8.02 -2.37
CA MET A 1 19.48 -6.89 -1.50
C MET A 1 19.95 -7.25 -0.11
N THR A 2 20.83 -6.43 0.46
CA THR A 2 21.15 -6.42 1.89
C THR A 2 20.06 -5.67 2.67
N GLU A 3 20.12 -5.72 4.00
CA GLU A 3 19.25 -4.91 4.86
C GLU A 3 19.38 -3.40 4.56
N ASP A 4 20.60 -2.88 4.47
CA ASP A 4 20.82 -1.46 4.14
C ASP A 4 20.21 -1.10 2.78
N GLU A 5 20.41 -1.96 1.77
CA GLU A 5 19.81 -1.78 0.45
C GLU A 5 18.27 -1.83 0.52
N TRP A 6 17.68 -2.63 1.41
CA TRP A 6 16.23 -2.64 1.65
C TRP A 6 15.73 -1.34 2.26
N LEU A 7 16.44 -0.80 3.25
CA LEU A 7 16.05 0.43 3.94
C LEU A 7 16.19 1.67 3.04
N THR A 8 17.13 1.68 2.09
CA THR A 8 17.36 2.85 1.21
C THR A 8 16.76 2.74 -0.19
N CYS A 9 16.33 1.56 -0.65
CA CYS A 9 15.83 1.38 -2.01
C CYS A 9 14.44 2.00 -2.23
N LEU A 10 14.31 2.88 -3.22
CA LEU A 10 13.02 3.49 -3.59
C LEU A 10 12.31 2.77 -4.75
N ASP A 11 13.04 1.96 -5.53
CA ASP A 11 12.45 1.18 -6.63
C ASP A 11 11.67 -0.02 -6.08
N VAL A 12 10.35 0.11 -6.02
CA VAL A 12 9.45 -0.94 -5.53
C VAL A 12 9.53 -2.22 -6.36
N ARG A 13 9.86 -2.14 -7.65
CA ARG A 13 10.07 -3.35 -8.47
C ARG A 13 11.28 -4.15 -7.99
N THR A 14 12.26 -3.48 -7.40
CA THR A 14 13.39 -4.14 -6.75
C THR A 14 12.98 -4.66 -5.37
N LEU A 15 12.31 -3.86 -4.53
CA LEU A 15 11.82 -4.32 -3.21
C LEU A 15 10.96 -5.59 -3.32
N THR A 16 10.02 -5.63 -4.26
CA THR A 16 9.08 -6.75 -4.45
C THR A 16 9.74 -8.09 -4.78
N LYS A 17 10.95 -8.08 -5.36
CA LYS A 17 11.72 -9.31 -5.63
C LYS A 17 12.26 -9.97 -4.36
N PHE A 18 12.36 -9.22 -3.26
CA PHE A 18 12.88 -9.68 -1.97
C PHE A 18 11.79 -9.95 -0.94
N LEU A 19 10.52 -9.74 -1.30
CA LEU A 19 9.39 -10.14 -0.47
C LEU A 19 9.20 -11.67 -0.45
N PRO A 20 8.73 -12.25 0.66
CA PRO A 20 8.43 -13.68 0.76
C PRO A 20 7.54 -14.18 -0.37
N GLN A 21 7.90 -15.33 -0.95
CA GLN A 21 7.14 -15.96 -2.03
C GLN A 21 6.59 -17.33 -1.60
N PRO A 22 5.32 -17.66 -1.95
CA PRO A 22 4.37 -16.79 -2.63
C PRO A 22 3.91 -15.62 -1.73
N LEU A 23 3.66 -14.45 -2.34
CA LEU A 23 3.11 -13.30 -1.61
C LEU A 23 1.78 -13.67 -0.94
N SER A 24 1.59 -13.20 0.29
CA SER A 24 0.28 -13.24 0.95
C SER A 24 -0.72 -12.44 0.10
N ARG A 25 -1.85 -13.08 -0.26
CA ARG A 25 -2.92 -12.40 -1.00
C ARG A 25 -3.43 -11.19 -0.22
N ARG A 26 -3.58 -11.33 1.11
CA ARG A 26 -4.01 -10.24 1.98
C ARG A 26 -3.05 -9.05 1.91
N LYS A 27 -1.76 -9.26 2.19
CA LYS A 27 -0.76 -8.18 2.15
C LYS A 27 -0.62 -7.57 0.76
N ALA A 28 -0.70 -8.37 -0.30
CA ALA A 28 -0.69 -7.86 -1.67
C ALA A 28 -1.91 -6.97 -1.97
N THR A 29 -3.11 -7.39 -1.57
CA THR A 29 -4.33 -6.58 -1.71
C THR A 29 -4.20 -5.26 -0.97
N LEU A 30 -3.75 -5.28 0.28
CA LEU A 30 -3.60 -4.09 1.10
C LEU A 30 -2.56 -3.12 0.51
N ALA A 31 -1.45 -3.62 -0.03
CA ALA A 31 -0.44 -2.80 -0.69
C ALA A 31 -0.99 -2.10 -1.93
N VAL A 32 -1.77 -2.84 -2.74
CA VAL A 32 -2.42 -2.23 -3.91
C VAL A 32 -3.49 -1.22 -3.49
N CYS A 33 -4.23 -1.47 -2.41
CA CYS A 33 -5.19 -0.49 -1.90
C CYS A 33 -4.49 0.80 -1.43
N GLY A 34 -3.35 0.68 -0.74
CA GLY A 34 -2.49 1.80 -0.37
C GLY A 34 -2.07 2.64 -1.58
N TYR A 35 -1.64 2.00 -2.68
CA TYR A 35 -1.35 2.71 -3.94
C TYR A 35 -2.59 3.35 -4.53
N GLY A 36 -3.76 2.72 -4.41
CA GLY A 36 -5.03 3.29 -4.87
C GLY A 36 -5.39 4.58 -4.15
N TYR A 37 -5.29 4.61 -2.81
CA TYR A 37 -5.58 5.81 -2.01
C TYR A 37 -4.64 6.97 -2.29
N ARG A 38 -3.39 6.71 -2.69
CA ARG A 38 -2.43 7.75 -3.11
C ARG A 38 -2.91 8.55 -4.32
N VAL A 39 -3.65 7.91 -5.22
CA VAL A 39 -3.99 8.46 -6.53
C VAL A 39 -5.49 8.67 -6.72
N GLU A 40 -6.33 8.27 -5.76
CA GLU A 40 -7.80 8.33 -5.90
C GLU A 40 -8.32 9.73 -6.26
N GLY A 41 -7.70 10.79 -5.72
CA GLY A 41 -8.12 12.18 -5.93
C GLY A 41 -8.04 12.68 -7.38
N PHE A 42 -7.36 11.96 -8.27
CA PHE A 42 -7.38 12.27 -9.70
C PHE A 42 -8.61 11.70 -10.43
N VAL A 43 -9.36 10.75 -9.85
CA VAL A 43 -10.60 10.22 -10.42
C VAL A 43 -11.79 10.77 -9.63
N PRO A 44 -12.63 11.65 -10.21
CA PRO A 44 -13.79 12.20 -9.52
C PRO A 44 -14.96 11.18 -9.47
N SER A 45 -14.74 10.03 -8.81
CA SER A 45 -15.75 8.98 -8.68
C SER A 45 -15.73 8.38 -7.26
N PRO A 46 -16.82 8.54 -6.49
CA PRO A 46 -16.95 7.94 -5.16
C PRO A 46 -16.75 6.42 -5.16
N TRP A 47 -17.05 5.78 -6.29
CA TRP A 47 -16.92 4.35 -6.46
C TRP A 47 -15.50 3.83 -6.23
N VAL A 48 -14.46 4.63 -6.53
CA VAL A 48 -13.06 4.22 -6.34
C VAL A 48 -12.78 3.97 -4.87
N ILE A 49 -13.15 4.91 -4.00
CA ILE A 49 -12.98 4.77 -2.55
C ILE A 49 -13.81 3.60 -2.01
N ASP A 50 -15.06 3.45 -2.47
CA ASP A 50 -15.92 2.34 -2.06
C ASP A 50 -15.30 0.98 -2.42
N TYR A 51 -14.77 0.85 -3.64
CA TYR A 51 -14.11 -0.36 -4.11
C TYR A 51 -12.84 -0.67 -3.31
N LEU A 52 -11.96 0.31 -3.08
CA LEU A 52 -10.74 0.13 -2.29
C LEU A 52 -11.09 -0.31 -0.85
N THR A 53 -12.08 0.34 -0.24
CA THR A 53 -12.56 0.02 1.11
C THR A 53 -13.10 -1.41 1.19
N GLN A 54 -13.81 -1.84 0.16
CA GLN A 54 -14.31 -3.19 0.06
C GLN A 54 -13.19 -4.22 -0.14
N ALA A 55 -12.25 -3.97 -1.05
CA ALA A 55 -11.14 -4.86 -1.33
C ALA A 55 -10.29 -5.12 -0.07
N GLU A 56 -10.06 -4.11 0.75
CA GLU A 56 -9.39 -4.28 2.04
C GLU A 56 -10.20 -5.12 3.05
N ARG A 57 -11.52 -4.94 3.09
CA ARG A 57 -12.39 -5.75 3.96
C ARG A 57 -12.40 -7.20 3.51
N GLU A 58 -12.41 -7.45 2.21
CA GLU A 58 -12.30 -8.79 1.63
C GLU A 58 -10.94 -9.42 1.93
N ALA A 59 -9.86 -8.64 1.87
CA ALA A 59 -8.52 -9.08 2.27
C ALA A 59 -8.48 -9.56 3.73
N ASP A 60 -9.30 -8.96 4.60
CA ASP A 60 -9.47 -9.34 6.00
C ASP A 60 -10.54 -10.42 6.26
N GLY A 61 -11.13 -11.01 5.21
CA GLY A 61 -12.10 -12.09 5.33
C GLY A 61 -13.54 -11.65 5.63
N SER A 62 -13.93 -10.43 5.27
CA SER A 62 -15.31 -9.95 5.37
C SER A 62 -16.30 -10.85 4.63
N THR A 63 -17.49 -11.04 5.21
CA THR A 63 -18.61 -11.81 4.64
C THR A 63 -19.63 -10.95 3.90
N LEU A 64 -19.40 -9.64 3.77
CA LEU A 64 -20.25 -8.75 2.96
C LEU A 64 -20.21 -9.16 1.48
N PRO A 65 -21.26 -8.84 0.69
CA PRO A 65 -21.33 -9.25 -0.71
C PRO A 65 -20.14 -8.72 -1.52
N GLU A 66 -19.32 -9.63 -2.04
CA GLU A 66 -18.16 -9.32 -2.89
C GLU A 66 -18.61 -8.62 -4.18
N ILE A 67 -17.92 -7.54 -4.57
CA ILE A 67 -18.04 -7.06 -5.95
C ILE A 67 -17.32 -8.08 -6.81
N SER A 68 -18.09 -8.82 -7.61
CA SER A 68 -17.50 -9.83 -8.48
C SER A 68 -16.41 -9.23 -9.37
N PHE A 69 -15.37 -10.01 -9.65
CA PHE A 69 -14.31 -9.64 -10.60
C PHE A 69 -14.87 -9.04 -11.90
N GLU A 70 -15.96 -9.61 -12.41
CA GLU A 70 -16.62 -9.14 -13.64
C GLU A 70 -17.24 -7.75 -13.47
N GLU A 71 -17.95 -7.49 -12.37
CA GLU A 71 -18.56 -6.19 -12.10
C GLU A 71 -17.50 -5.12 -11.84
N ALA A 72 -16.48 -5.42 -11.03
CA ALA A 72 -15.36 -4.50 -10.79
C ALA A 72 -14.66 -4.16 -12.12
N SER A 73 -14.30 -5.18 -12.90
CA SER A 73 -13.65 -4.99 -14.20
C SER A 73 -14.51 -4.19 -15.19
N ARG A 74 -15.83 -4.42 -15.19
CA ARG A 74 -16.78 -3.69 -16.04
C ARG A 74 -16.84 -2.22 -15.66
N ARG A 75 -16.93 -1.89 -14.37
CA ARG A 75 -16.96 -0.50 -13.88
C ARG A 75 -15.64 0.24 -14.16
N VAL A 76 -14.51 -0.41 -13.93
CA VAL A 76 -13.20 0.16 -14.27
C VAL A 76 -13.10 0.47 -15.77
N ARG A 77 -13.58 -0.43 -16.64
CA ARG A 77 -13.59 -0.18 -18.09
C ARG A 77 -14.53 0.97 -18.51
N LEU A 78 -15.66 1.13 -17.82
CA LEU A 78 -16.54 2.27 -18.06
C LEU A 78 -15.86 3.58 -17.68
N LEU A 79 -15.26 3.66 -16.49
CA LEU A 79 -14.47 4.83 -16.07
C LEU A 79 -13.32 5.10 -17.04
N ASP A 80 -12.58 4.07 -17.46
CA ASP A 80 -11.49 4.21 -18.43
C ASP A 80 -11.95 4.81 -19.77
N SER A 81 -13.19 4.53 -20.18
CA SER A 81 -13.76 5.04 -21.43
C SER A 81 -14.11 6.53 -21.39
N GLU A 82 -14.25 7.10 -20.19
CA GLU A 82 -14.59 8.52 -19.98
C GLU A 82 -13.36 9.43 -20.05
N PHE A 83 -12.15 8.86 -19.95
CA PHE A 83 -10.92 9.63 -19.84
C PHE A 83 -10.03 9.57 -21.08
N ALA A 84 -9.40 10.71 -21.39
CA ALA A 84 -8.44 10.81 -22.49
C ALA A 84 -7.26 9.84 -22.28
N ALA A 85 -6.74 9.30 -23.40
CA ALA A 85 -5.53 8.50 -23.37
C ALA A 85 -4.37 9.29 -22.73
N ASN A 86 -3.53 8.61 -21.95
CA ASN A 86 -2.39 9.18 -21.23
C ASN A 86 -2.73 10.26 -20.17
N SER A 87 -3.97 10.30 -19.68
CA SER A 87 -4.36 11.14 -18.55
C SER A 87 -4.17 10.42 -17.20
N ALA A 88 -4.04 11.18 -16.11
CA ALA A 88 -3.94 10.62 -14.75
C ALA A 88 -5.15 9.73 -14.39
N PRO A 89 -6.42 10.12 -14.65
CA PRO A 89 -7.57 9.27 -14.39
C PRO A 89 -7.52 7.92 -15.13
N LYS A 90 -7.00 7.92 -16.38
CA LYS A 90 -6.81 6.70 -17.20
C LYS A 90 -5.82 5.75 -16.54
N ALA A 91 -4.67 6.26 -16.07
CA ALA A 91 -3.67 5.46 -15.38
C ALA A 91 -4.23 4.80 -14.11
N ILE A 92 -5.10 5.50 -13.38
CA ILE A 92 -5.73 4.98 -12.15
C ILE A 92 -6.73 3.88 -12.46
N CYS A 93 -7.52 4.02 -13.53
CA CYS A 93 -8.40 2.94 -13.98
C CYS A 93 -7.57 1.67 -14.23
N TYR A 94 -6.38 1.77 -14.83
CA TYR A 94 -5.49 0.62 -14.95
C TYR A 94 -4.94 0.13 -13.60
N ALA A 95 -4.58 1.01 -12.67
CA ALA A 95 -4.14 0.62 -11.33
C ALA A 95 -5.21 -0.19 -10.59
N LEU A 96 -6.46 0.28 -10.63
CA LEU A 96 -7.64 -0.40 -10.09
C LEU A 96 -7.94 -1.70 -10.84
N LEU A 97 -7.76 -1.76 -12.15
CA LEU A 97 -7.92 -3.01 -12.88
C LEU A 97 -6.91 -4.06 -12.39
N TRP A 98 -5.66 -3.65 -12.19
CA TRP A 98 -4.62 -4.54 -11.67
C TRP A 98 -4.81 -4.91 -10.20
N SER A 99 -5.44 -4.05 -9.40
CA SER A 99 -5.88 -4.42 -8.04
C SER A 99 -6.91 -5.54 -8.07
N VAL A 100 -7.91 -5.44 -8.94
CA VAL A 100 -8.93 -6.48 -9.15
C VAL A 100 -8.28 -7.80 -9.57
N TYR A 101 -7.27 -7.77 -10.45
CA TYR A 101 -6.52 -8.98 -10.81
C TYR A 101 -5.67 -9.52 -9.67
N THR A 102 -5.12 -8.67 -8.81
CA THR A 102 -4.31 -9.07 -7.65
C THR A 102 -5.17 -9.74 -6.59
N THR A 103 -6.38 -9.23 -6.36
CA THR A 103 -7.33 -9.74 -5.36
C THR A 103 -7.99 -11.04 -5.81
N SER A 104 -8.24 -11.22 -7.11
CA SER A 104 -9.00 -12.38 -7.63
C SER A 104 -8.16 -13.40 -8.44
N GLY A 105 -6.93 -13.07 -8.82
CA GLY A 105 -6.07 -13.93 -9.66
C GLY A 105 -5.43 -15.10 -8.91
N SER A 106 -4.82 -16.06 -9.63
CA SER A 106 -4.21 -17.26 -9.04
C SER A 106 -2.87 -17.01 -8.34
N ARG A 107 -2.19 -15.90 -8.65
CA ARG A 107 -0.95 -15.45 -7.98
C ARG A 107 -1.03 -13.95 -7.71
N PRO A 108 -0.97 -13.50 -6.44
CA PRO A 108 -0.95 -12.08 -6.12
C PRO A 108 0.34 -11.42 -6.63
N PHE A 109 0.22 -10.26 -7.28
CA PHE A 109 1.35 -9.53 -7.86
C PHE A 109 1.11 -8.02 -7.83
N ILE A 110 1.94 -7.26 -7.11
CA ILE A 110 1.70 -5.83 -6.88
C ILE A 110 2.37 -4.89 -7.90
N GLY A 111 3.27 -5.41 -8.74
CA GLY A 111 4.08 -4.61 -9.68
C GLY A 111 3.28 -3.76 -10.68
N PRO A 112 2.20 -4.25 -11.31
CA PRO A 112 1.46 -3.48 -12.30
C PRO A 112 0.65 -2.35 -11.65
N ALA A 113 0.10 -2.58 -10.45
CA ALA A 113 -0.62 -1.55 -9.72
C ALA A 113 0.31 -0.42 -9.26
N ASN A 114 1.48 -0.77 -8.71
CA ASN A 114 2.56 0.17 -8.41
C ASN A 114 2.88 1.07 -9.62
N TYR A 115 3.16 0.44 -10.77
CA TYR A 115 3.54 1.15 -11.98
C TYR A 115 2.45 2.13 -12.44
N GLN A 116 1.18 1.73 -12.36
CA GLN A 116 0.09 2.59 -12.81
C GLN A 116 -0.22 3.73 -11.84
N ALA A 117 -0.08 3.53 -10.52
CA ALA A 117 -0.16 4.61 -9.55
C ALA A 117 0.96 5.64 -9.77
N LEU A 118 2.18 5.16 -10.04
CA LEU A 118 3.31 6.03 -10.39
C LEU A 118 3.03 6.84 -11.67
N ARG A 119 2.47 6.19 -12.69
CA ARG A 119 2.05 6.89 -13.92
C ARG A 119 0.97 7.94 -13.67
N ALA A 120 0.04 7.67 -12.76
CA ALA A 120 -1.02 8.61 -12.43
C ALA A 120 -0.46 9.87 -11.78
N ALA A 121 0.42 9.73 -10.79
CA ALA A 121 1.05 10.84 -10.08
C ALA A 121 1.76 11.82 -11.03
N VAL A 122 2.38 11.30 -12.08
CA VAL A 122 3.15 12.11 -13.04
C VAL A 122 2.37 12.55 -14.28
N ALA A 123 1.19 11.99 -14.53
CA ALA A 123 0.43 12.24 -15.77
C ALA A 123 -0.15 13.66 -15.88
N GLN A 124 -0.13 14.43 -14.79
CA GLN A 124 -0.48 15.86 -14.81
C GLN A 124 0.62 16.75 -15.41
N PHE A 125 1.87 16.28 -15.45
CA PHE A 125 2.99 17.02 -16.03
C PHE A 125 3.10 16.69 -17.52
N ARG A 126 3.13 17.73 -18.36
CA ARG A 126 3.04 17.59 -19.82
C ARG A 126 4.21 16.74 -20.37
N ASN A 127 3.85 15.72 -21.15
CA ASN A 127 4.68 14.79 -21.93
C ASN A 127 5.12 13.47 -21.25
N PRO A 128 4.23 12.46 -21.16
CA PRO A 128 4.66 11.07 -21.23
C PRO A 128 4.74 10.68 -22.72
N ASP A 129 5.95 10.56 -23.30
CA ASP A 129 6.10 9.82 -24.57
C ASP A 129 5.46 8.43 -24.34
N PRO A 130 4.49 8.01 -25.17
CA PRO A 130 3.86 6.70 -25.03
C PRO A 130 4.85 5.53 -25.14
N ARG A 131 6.07 5.78 -25.62
CA ARG A 131 7.21 4.86 -25.57
C ARG A 131 8.05 5.19 -24.34
N PHE A 132 7.68 4.55 -23.23
CA PHE A 132 8.35 4.63 -21.94
C PHE A 132 9.89 4.51 -22.06
N SER A 133 10.56 5.65 -21.98
CA SER A 133 11.98 5.76 -21.65
C SER A 133 12.03 6.20 -20.19
N PHE A 134 12.53 5.35 -19.27
CA PHE A 134 12.86 5.73 -17.88
C PHE A 134 14.11 6.63 -17.87
N ASN A 135 14.10 7.71 -18.66
CA ASN A 135 15.21 8.64 -18.72
C ASN A 135 14.77 9.96 -18.08
N PRO A 136 15.09 10.19 -16.79
CA PRO A 136 14.74 11.43 -16.09
C PRO A 136 15.21 12.70 -16.82
N LYS A 137 16.26 12.59 -17.67
CA LYS A 137 16.79 13.71 -18.47
C LYS A 137 15.85 14.17 -19.59
N GLU A 138 14.81 13.40 -19.90
CA GLU A 138 13.81 13.70 -20.92
C GLU A 138 12.55 14.38 -20.34
N HIS A 139 12.52 14.63 -19.03
CA HIS A 139 11.35 15.13 -18.31
C HIS A 139 11.60 16.49 -17.62
N SER A 140 10.52 17.22 -17.37
CA SER A 140 10.57 18.49 -16.63
C SER A 140 10.93 18.28 -15.15
N PRO A 141 11.54 19.26 -14.47
CA PRO A 141 11.84 19.16 -13.04
C PRO A 141 10.63 18.76 -12.17
N ASP A 142 9.45 19.32 -12.43
CA ASP A 142 8.22 18.99 -11.68
C ASP A 142 7.78 17.54 -11.86
N TRP A 143 8.04 16.95 -13.04
CA TRP A 143 7.74 15.54 -13.32
C TRP A 143 8.68 14.65 -12.53
N VAL A 144 9.99 14.99 -12.52
CA VAL A 144 11.01 14.24 -11.78
C VAL A 144 10.70 14.27 -10.28
N ALA A 145 10.39 15.45 -9.75
CA ALA A 145 10.01 15.60 -8.34
C ALA A 145 8.77 14.77 -7.97
N ALA A 146 7.72 14.77 -8.81
CA ALA A 146 6.52 13.96 -8.56
C ALA A 146 6.76 12.45 -8.70
N TYR A 147 7.65 12.05 -9.61
CA TYR A 147 8.08 10.66 -9.76
C TYR A 147 8.82 10.18 -8.50
N GLU A 148 9.79 10.97 -8.04
CA GLU A 148 10.59 10.65 -6.85
C GLU A 148 9.73 10.63 -5.57
N ASP A 149 8.81 11.59 -5.41
CA ASP A 149 7.86 11.61 -4.29
C ASP A 149 6.99 10.35 -4.25
N GLU A 150 6.49 9.90 -5.41
CA GLU A 150 5.64 8.72 -5.48
C GLU A 150 6.44 7.43 -5.26
N GLU A 151 7.69 7.33 -5.74
CA GLU A 151 8.57 6.20 -5.40
C GLU A 151 8.84 6.12 -3.89
N VAL A 152 9.10 7.25 -3.24
CA VAL A 152 9.26 7.32 -1.77
C VAL A 152 8.00 6.81 -1.07
N CYS A 153 6.83 7.34 -1.42
CA CYS A 153 5.56 6.95 -0.82
C CYS A 153 5.25 5.46 -1.03
N GLN A 154 5.44 4.94 -2.24
CA GLN A 154 5.15 3.55 -2.55
C GLN A 154 6.12 2.59 -1.85
N ALA A 155 7.41 2.93 -1.78
CA ALA A 155 8.39 2.17 -1.02
C ALA A 155 8.06 2.15 0.47
N ALA A 156 7.57 3.26 1.03
CA ALA A 156 7.09 3.33 2.41
C ALA A 156 5.90 2.39 2.64
N ILE A 157 4.90 2.36 1.75
CA ILE A 157 3.74 1.43 1.82
C ILE A 157 4.20 -0.04 1.83
N VAL A 158 5.19 -0.41 1.00
CA VAL A 158 5.71 -1.78 1.00
C VAL A 158 6.35 -2.13 2.33
N ARG A 159 7.17 -1.23 2.89
CA ARG A 159 7.83 -1.49 4.19
C ARG A 159 6.83 -1.49 5.34
N ASP A 160 5.81 -0.65 5.28
CA ASP A 160 4.75 -0.62 6.29
C ASP A 160 3.96 -1.93 6.29
N ILE A 161 3.64 -2.51 5.14
CA ILE A 161 2.82 -3.74 5.09
C ILE A 161 3.63 -5.01 5.30
N PHE A 162 4.82 -5.08 4.72
CA PHE A 162 5.63 -6.31 4.71
C PHE A 162 6.69 -6.32 5.81
N GLY A 163 6.93 -5.20 6.48
CA GLY A 163 8.02 -5.05 7.45
C GLY A 163 9.39 -5.15 6.79
N ASN A 164 10.40 -5.41 7.61
CA ASN A 164 11.75 -5.71 7.15
C ASN A 164 11.94 -7.24 7.01
N PRO A 165 12.06 -7.80 5.79
CA PRO A 165 12.19 -9.24 5.59
C PRO A 165 13.52 -9.81 6.13
N PHE A 166 14.50 -8.96 6.44
CA PHE A 166 15.79 -9.35 7.02
C PHE A 166 15.78 -9.37 8.56
N ARG A 167 14.75 -8.78 9.19
CA ARG A 167 14.53 -8.75 10.63
C ARG A 167 13.08 -9.13 10.97
N PRO A 168 12.69 -10.40 10.77
CA PRO A 168 11.37 -10.86 11.17
C PRO A 168 11.21 -10.73 12.69
N VAL A 169 10.12 -10.10 13.13
CA VAL A 169 9.79 -9.92 14.54
C VAL A 169 8.70 -10.93 14.92
N ALA A 170 8.95 -11.73 15.94
CA ALA A 170 7.93 -12.58 16.54
C ALA A 170 7.22 -11.81 17.67
N VAL A 171 5.89 -11.94 17.74
CA VAL A 171 5.12 -11.34 18.84
C VAL A 171 5.38 -12.10 20.14
N ASP A 172 5.66 -11.36 21.22
CA ASP A 172 5.64 -11.93 22.57
C ASP A 172 4.19 -11.88 23.11
N PRO A 173 3.62 -13.01 23.60
CA PRO A 173 2.31 -13.02 24.24
C PRO A 173 2.15 -12.00 25.38
N ALA A 174 3.24 -11.60 26.05
CA ALA A 174 3.23 -10.56 27.07
C ALA A 174 2.78 -9.18 26.53
N TRP A 175 3.09 -8.89 25.25
CA TRP A 175 2.70 -7.63 24.60
C TRP A 175 1.19 -7.54 24.36
N LEU A 176 0.49 -8.67 24.28
CA LEU A 176 -0.92 -8.77 23.88
C LEU A 176 -1.89 -8.52 25.05
N THR A 177 -1.66 -7.45 25.81
CA THR A 177 -2.59 -7.01 26.86
C THR A 177 -3.91 -6.56 26.24
N ALA A 178 -4.98 -6.53 27.05
CA ALA A 178 -6.30 -6.12 26.56
C ALA A 178 -6.28 -4.68 26.00
N ASP A 179 -5.52 -3.79 26.62
CA ASP A 179 -5.38 -2.39 26.22
C ASP A 179 -4.59 -2.25 24.91
N VAL A 180 -3.47 -2.97 24.76
CA VAL A 180 -2.69 -2.98 23.51
C VAL A 180 -3.51 -3.50 22.34
N VAL A 181 -4.22 -4.63 22.52
CA VAL A 181 -5.06 -5.22 21.47
C VAL A 181 -6.25 -4.32 21.13
N ALA A 182 -6.89 -3.70 22.13
CA ALA A 182 -8.00 -2.77 21.90
C ALA A 182 -7.54 -1.52 21.15
N LEU A 183 -6.38 -0.97 21.51
CA LEU A 183 -5.79 0.20 20.83
C LEU A 183 -5.41 -0.13 19.39
N ALA A 184 -4.71 -1.24 19.16
CA ALA A 184 -4.35 -1.69 17.81
C ALA A 184 -5.59 -1.93 16.94
N ARG A 185 -6.66 -2.50 17.51
CA ARG A 185 -7.93 -2.69 16.80
C ARG A 185 -8.57 -1.36 16.43
N GLY A 186 -8.62 -0.39 17.35
CA GLY A 186 -9.14 0.95 17.07
C GLY A 186 -8.35 1.67 15.98
N ILE A 187 -7.02 1.61 16.03
CA ILE A 187 -6.13 2.14 14.97
C ILE A 187 -6.49 1.51 13.62
N TYR A 188 -6.63 0.19 13.59
CA TYR A 188 -6.89 -0.56 12.36
C TYR A 188 -8.26 -0.29 11.75
N GLU A 189 -9.33 -0.33 12.57
CA GLU A 189 -10.71 -0.19 12.13
C GLU A 189 -11.07 1.25 11.76
N GLU A 190 -10.57 2.22 12.52
CA GLU A 190 -10.83 3.66 12.30
C GLU A 190 -9.80 4.31 11.36
N ARG A 191 -8.74 3.58 10.96
CA ARG A 191 -7.55 4.11 10.27
C ARG A 191 -6.89 5.28 11.01
N ALA A 192 -6.96 5.26 12.34
CA ALA A 192 -6.42 6.30 13.21
C ALA A 192 -4.91 6.10 13.43
N PHE A 193 -4.13 6.09 12.34
CA PHE A 193 -2.69 5.85 12.38
C PHE A 193 -1.89 6.96 13.06
N ASP A 194 -2.51 8.12 13.29
CA ASP A 194 -2.00 9.18 14.16
C ASP A 194 -1.81 8.71 15.62
N ARG A 195 -2.47 7.62 16.03
CA ARG A 195 -2.34 7.02 17.36
C ARG A 195 -1.20 5.99 17.48
N MET A 196 -0.41 5.77 16.42
CA MET A 196 0.72 4.82 16.44
C MET A 196 1.76 5.09 17.54
N PRO A 197 2.12 6.35 17.87
CA PRO A 197 3.01 6.62 19.00
C PRO A 197 2.42 6.16 20.35
N ILE A 198 1.09 6.23 20.52
CA ILE A 198 0.40 5.75 21.72
C ILE A 198 0.47 4.22 21.79
N LEU A 199 0.38 3.54 20.64
CA LEU A 199 0.57 2.09 20.55
C LEU A 199 2.00 1.70 20.96
N ALA A 200 3.01 2.48 20.57
CA ALA A 200 4.40 2.27 20.98
C ALA A 200 4.54 2.29 22.52
N ASP A 201 3.95 3.30 23.16
CA ASP A 201 4.01 3.46 24.61
C ASP A 201 3.26 2.32 25.32
N ALA A 202 2.08 1.93 24.84
CA ALA A 202 1.34 0.79 25.37
C ALA A 202 2.09 -0.54 25.21
N LEU A 203 2.76 -0.76 24.07
CA LEU A 203 3.61 -1.93 23.84
C LEU A 203 4.81 -1.93 24.79
N GLN A 204 5.46 -0.79 24.98
CA GLN A 204 6.60 -0.66 25.89
C GLN A 204 6.19 -0.91 27.35
N ASP A 205 5.04 -0.38 27.80
CA ASP A 205 4.47 -0.65 29.12
C ASP A 205 4.12 -2.13 29.33
N ALA A 206 3.73 -2.83 28.25
CA ALA A 206 3.52 -4.28 28.23
C ALA A 206 4.81 -5.10 28.18
N GLY A 207 5.99 -4.45 28.19
CA GLY A 207 7.30 -5.10 28.21
C GLY A 207 7.94 -5.32 26.83
N CYS A 208 7.46 -4.66 25.78
CA CYS A 208 8.14 -4.65 24.48
C CYS A 208 9.42 -3.80 24.55
N ASP A 209 10.57 -4.44 24.29
CA ASP A 209 11.89 -3.82 24.19
C ASP A 209 12.48 -3.91 22.77
N ASN A 210 11.66 -4.31 21.78
CA ASN A 210 12.09 -4.43 20.40
C ASN A 210 12.17 -3.04 19.73
N ASP A 211 13.40 -2.61 19.45
CA ASP A 211 13.67 -1.30 18.84
C ASP A 211 13.01 -1.11 17.47
N ASP A 212 12.93 -2.15 16.63
CA ASP A 212 12.33 -2.07 15.30
C ASP A 212 10.82 -1.79 15.39
N VAL A 213 10.12 -2.44 16.34
CA VAL A 213 8.69 -2.21 16.62
C VAL A 213 8.46 -0.80 17.15
N LEU A 214 9.18 -0.41 18.21
CA LEU A 214 8.99 0.87 18.88
C LEU A 214 9.35 2.06 17.98
N THR A 215 10.45 1.94 17.21
CA THR A 215 10.87 2.98 16.27
C THR A 215 9.87 3.13 15.14
N HIS A 216 9.37 2.03 14.58
CA HIS A 216 8.37 2.08 13.51
C HIS A 216 7.09 2.81 13.95
N CYS A 217 6.59 2.55 15.16
CA CYS A 217 5.40 3.23 15.68
C CYS A 217 5.61 4.70 16.04
N ARG A 218 6.84 5.11 16.40
CA ARG A 218 7.17 6.48 16.82
C ARG A 218 7.66 7.37 15.68
N ASP A 219 7.99 6.79 14.53
CA ASP A 219 8.45 7.55 13.38
C ASP A 219 7.34 8.43 12.83
N ALA A 220 7.40 9.72 13.16
CA ALA A 220 6.44 10.72 12.68
C ALA A 220 6.49 10.94 11.16
N SER A 221 7.51 10.43 10.47
CA SER A 221 7.61 10.45 9.01
C SER A 221 7.10 9.16 8.35
N ALA A 222 6.82 8.12 9.14
CA ALA A 222 6.30 6.86 8.61
C ALA A 222 4.88 7.04 8.05
N THR A 223 4.68 6.51 6.85
CA THR A 223 3.35 6.39 6.25
C THR A 223 2.77 5.04 6.63
N HIS A 224 1.82 5.06 7.57
CA HIS A 224 1.09 3.85 7.94
C HIS A 224 -0.18 3.70 7.12
N VAL A 225 -0.43 2.48 6.68
CA VAL A 225 -1.64 2.07 5.97
C VAL A 225 -2.25 0.84 6.62
N ARG A 226 -3.45 0.49 6.18
CA ARG A 226 -4.06 -0.77 6.62
C ARG A 226 -3.21 -1.94 6.17
N GLY A 227 -2.86 -2.81 7.11
CA GLY A 227 -1.87 -3.86 6.92
C GLY A 227 -0.48 -3.52 7.47
N CYS A 228 -0.32 -2.36 8.13
CA CYS A 228 0.87 -2.03 8.92
C CYS A 228 1.33 -3.25 9.75
N TRP A 229 2.58 -3.65 9.58
CA TRP A 229 3.10 -4.92 10.07
C TRP A 229 3.07 -5.00 11.60
N VAL A 230 3.29 -3.90 12.33
CA VAL A 230 3.19 -3.89 13.80
C VAL A 230 1.74 -4.08 14.25
N VAL A 231 0.79 -3.40 13.61
CA VAL A 231 -0.63 -3.53 13.95
C VAL A 231 -1.13 -4.93 13.61
N ASP A 232 -0.73 -5.46 12.45
CA ASP A 232 -1.05 -6.83 12.05
C ASP A 232 -0.42 -7.87 12.98
N LEU A 233 0.81 -7.64 13.46
CA LEU A 233 1.49 -8.49 14.42
C LEU A 233 0.70 -8.58 15.74
N VAL A 234 0.25 -7.43 16.27
CA VAL A 234 -0.59 -7.38 17.49
C VAL A 234 -1.96 -8.03 17.29
N LEU A 235 -2.55 -7.87 16.11
CA LEU A 235 -3.88 -8.41 15.79
C LEU A 235 -3.85 -9.86 15.29
N GLY A 236 -2.67 -10.46 15.10
CA GLY A 236 -2.51 -11.81 14.56
C GLY A 236 -2.97 -11.94 13.10
N LYS A 237 -2.67 -10.93 12.26
CA LYS A 237 -3.13 -10.80 10.87
C LYS A 237 -2.02 -11.00 9.80
N GLU A 238 -0.84 -11.47 10.19
CA GLU A 238 0.33 -11.60 9.28
C GLU A 238 0.15 -12.53 8.07
#